data_AF-A0A8C6V6N2-F1
#
_entry.id   AF-A0A8C6V6N2-F1
#
_cell.length_a   1.000
_cell.length_b   1.000
_cell.length_c   1.000
_cell.angle_alpha   90.00
_cell.angle_beta   90.00
_cell.angle_gamma   90.00
#
_symmetry.space_group_name_H-M   'P 1'
#
loop_
_entity.id
_entity.type
_entity.pdbx_description
1 polymer ?
#
loop_
_entity_poly.entity_id
_entity_poly.type
_entity_poly.pdbx_seq_one_letter_code
_entity_poly.pdbx_strand_id
1 'polypeptide(L)'
;WPEWSEADINVEKWDAGKGGKEKDKTGRSPILHVFEDPEGKLELPSSLKVSLWKRPQEILTNKVPVVVKNENWFDLFSPNEHLMGSELMRWIISEIYAVWKLHNTTALSVEAKTNANEVPPVPPVLWKPWEHIYSLCKAIKGHMPLYNSYGKYVVKLFWMVTVLWI
;
A
#
# COMPACT_ATOMS: atom_id res chain seq x y z
N TRP A 1 -9.68 16.19 -4.11
CA TRP A 1 -9.15 15.24 -3.11
C TRP A 1 -8.80 16.00 -1.85
N PRO A 2 -9.30 15.59 -0.68
CA PRO A 2 -8.93 16.23 0.57
C PRO A 2 -7.44 16.02 0.86
N GLU A 3 -6.76 17.09 1.26
CA GLU A 3 -5.40 17.02 1.79
C GLU A 3 -5.47 16.51 3.23
N TRP A 4 -5.09 15.25 3.47
CA TRP A 4 -4.94 14.76 4.84
C TRP A 4 -3.59 15.19 5.41
N SER A 5 -3.51 15.33 6.72
CA SER A 5 -2.26 15.52 7.44
C SER A 5 -1.81 14.22 8.11
N GLU A 6 -0.55 14.18 8.54
CA GLU A 6 -0.06 13.08 9.37
C GLU A 6 -0.83 12.96 10.69
N ALA A 7 -1.38 14.06 11.21
CA ALA A 7 -2.24 14.05 12.39
C ALA A 7 -3.57 13.34 12.11
N ASP A 8 -4.18 13.56 10.93
CA ASP A 8 -5.42 12.91 10.53
C ASP A 8 -5.26 11.39 10.43
N ILE A 9 -4.15 10.93 9.84
CA ILE A 9 -3.79 9.50 9.78
C ILE A 9 -3.62 8.92 11.19
N ASN A 10 -3.03 9.68 12.11
CA ASN A 10 -2.78 9.20 13.48
C ASN A 10 -4.05 9.08 14.34
N VAL A 11 -5.13 9.78 14.00
CA VAL A 11 -6.44 9.69 14.67
C VAL A 11 -7.46 8.85 13.89
N GLU A 12 -7.06 8.36 12.71
CA GLU A 12 -7.90 7.54 11.84
C GLU A 12 -8.37 6.26 12.54
N LYS A 13 -9.66 5.97 12.39
CA LYS A 13 -10.29 4.77 12.92
C LYS A 13 -10.32 3.72 11.82
N TRP A 14 -9.34 2.82 11.87
CA TRP A 14 -9.18 1.74 10.90
C TRP A 14 -10.23 0.64 10.99
N ASP A 15 -10.91 0.54 12.14
CA ASP A 15 -12.00 -0.40 12.37
C ASP A 15 -13.34 0.17 11.85
N ALA A 16 -14.20 -0.70 11.34
CA ALA A 16 -15.60 -0.38 11.20
C ALA A 16 -16.17 -0.11 12.60
N GLY A 17 -16.44 1.16 12.89
CA GLY A 17 -16.68 1.69 14.22
C GLY A 17 -17.24 0.67 15.21
N LYS A 18 -16.43 0.27 16.20
CA LYS A 18 -16.96 -0.27 17.46
C LYS A 18 -17.67 0.87 18.20
N GLY A 19 -18.84 1.25 17.69
CA GLY A 19 -19.81 2.03 18.43
C GLY A 19 -20.41 1.13 19.50
N GLY A 20 -20.00 1.35 20.75
CA GLY A 20 -20.78 0.98 21.92
C GLY A 20 -20.83 -0.51 22.28
N LYS A 21 -20.73 -0.78 23.59
CA LYS A 21 -21.41 -1.94 24.17
C LYS A 21 -22.91 -1.77 23.93
N GLU A 22 -23.45 -2.26 22.82
CA GLU A 22 -24.86 -2.68 22.81
C GLU A 22 -24.92 -4.20 22.79
N LYS A 23 -25.32 -4.69 23.95
CA LYS A 23 -25.48 -6.08 24.31
C LYS A 23 -26.82 -6.53 23.74
N ASP A 24 -26.94 -6.66 22.43
CA ASP A 24 -28.15 -7.21 21.82
C ASP A 24 -28.02 -8.68 21.45
N LYS A 25 -28.88 -9.44 22.13
CA LYS A 25 -29.10 -10.87 21.96
C LYS A 25 -29.86 -11.11 20.66
N THR A 26 -29.17 -11.45 19.58
CA THR A 26 -29.75 -12.33 18.55
C THR A 26 -28.64 -12.92 17.68
N GLY A 27 -28.61 -14.25 17.59
CA GLY A 27 -27.61 -15.02 16.85
C GLY A 27 -27.72 -14.85 15.33
N ARG A 28 -27.23 -13.73 14.82
CA ARG A 28 -26.81 -13.58 13.43
C ARG A 28 -25.31 -13.32 13.45
N SER A 29 -24.55 -14.14 12.71
CA SER A 29 -23.09 -14.01 12.57
C SER A 29 -22.71 -12.54 12.37
N PRO A 30 -21.63 -12.04 13.01
CA PRO A 30 -21.28 -10.63 12.90
C PRO A 30 -21.05 -10.31 11.43
N ILE A 31 -21.95 -9.52 10.83
CA ILE A 31 -21.70 -8.91 9.54
C ILE A 31 -20.58 -7.92 9.80
N LEU A 32 -19.36 -8.31 9.45
CA LEU A 32 -18.24 -7.37 9.38
C LEU A 32 -18.65 -6.31 8.37
N HIS A 33 -19.03 -5.12 8.84
CA HIS A 33 -19.20 -3.97 7.98
C HIS A 33 -17.82 -3.65 7.38
N VAL A 34 -17.66 -3.95 6.10
CA VAL A 34 -16.41 -3.67 5.39
C VAL A 34 -16.44 -2.21 4.94
N PHE A 35 -15.28 -1.56 4.87
CA PHE A 35 -15.16 -0.20 4.37
C PHE A 35 -15.57 -0.13 2.90
N GLU A 36 -16.47 0.80 2.59
CA GLU A 36 -16.85 1.19 1.24
C GLU A 36 -16.46 2.66 1.07
N ASP A 37 -15.77 2.95 -0.02
CA ASP A 37 -15.39 4.32 -0.36
C ASP A 37 -16.65 5.13 -0.67
N PRO A 38 -16.87 6.30 -0.02
CA PRO A 38 -17.97 7.19 -0.36
C PRO A 38 -17.99 7.63 -1.84
N GLU A 39 -16.83 7.67 -2.50
CA GLU A 39 -16.72 7.98 -3.93
C GLU A 39 -17.06 6.78 -4.82
N GLY A 40 -17.21 5.60 -4.23
CA GLY A 40 -17.59 4.37 -4.92
C GLY A 40 -16.42 3.70 -5.63
N LYS A 41 -16.71 3.03 -6.74
CA LYS A 41 -15.69 2.30 -7.52
C LYS A 41 -14.98 3.25 -8.46
N LEU A 42 -13.66 3.16 -8.50
CA LEU A 42 -12.83 3.93 -9.41
C LEU A 42 -13.19 3.65 -10.88
N GLU A 43 -13.32 4.70 -11.67
CA GLU A 43 -13.39 4.61 -13.13
C GLU A 43 -11.99 4.34 -13.70
N LEU A 44 -11.81 3.19 -14.34
CA LEU A 44 -10.54 2.84 -14.99
C LEU A 44 -10.47 3.37 -16.43
N PRO A 45 -9.27 3.66 -16.96
CA PRO A 45 -9.08 3.95 -18.37
C PRO A 45 -9.71 2.88 -19.26
N SER A 46 -10.23 3.27 -20.44
CA SER A 46 -10.88 2.34 -21.38
C SER A 46 -9.98 1.20 -21.88
N SER A 47 -8.65 1.36 -21.76
CA SER A 47 -7.66 0.31 -22.03
C SER A 47 -7.68 -0.84 -21.00
N LEU A 48 -8.28 -0.63 -19.83
CA LEU A 48 -8.43 -1.61 -18.76
C LEU A 48 -9.91 -2.04 -18.64
N LYS A 49 -10.19 -3.29 -18.98
CA LYS A 49 -11.54 -3.85 -18.83
C LYS A 49 -11.69 -4.52 -17.47
N VAL A 50 -12.60 -3.99 -16.65
CA VAL A 50 -12.92 -4.60 -15.36
C VAL A 50 -13.90 -5.75 -15.56
N SER A 51 -13.53 -6.94 -15.09
CA SER A 51 -14.43 -8.10 -15.02
C SER A 51 -15.20 -8.12 -13.70
N LEU A 52 -14.48 -8.05 -12.58
CA LEU A 52 -15.01 -8.17 -11.22
C LEU A 52 -14.19 -7.31 -10.25
N TRP A 53 -14.87 -6.77 -9.24
CA TRP A 53 -14.24 -6.16 -8.07
C TRP A 53 -14.29 -7.16 -6.93
N LYS A 54 -13.12 -7.61 -6.46
CA LYS A 54 -12.97 -8.58 -5.37
C LYS A 54 -11.92 -8.10 -4.39
N ARG A 55 -12.13 -8.38 -3.11
CA ARG A 55 -11.17 -8.11 -2.04
C ARG A 55 -10.12 -9.23 -1.95
N PRO A 56 -8.94 -8.97 -1.35
CA PRO A 56 -7.86 -9.96 -1.28
C PRO A 56 -8.29 -11.30 -0.67
N GLN A 57 -9.11 -11.29 0.39
CA GLN A 57 -9.59 -12.51 1.05
C GLN A 57 -10.55 -13.35 0.20
N GLU A 58 -11.15 -12.79 -0.85
CA GLU A 58 -12.04 -13.52 -1.77
C GLU A 58 -11.24 -14.29 -2.84
N ILE A 59 -9.96 -13.96 -3.00
CA ILE A 59 -9.04 -14.57 -3.98
C ILE A 59 -8.03 -15.48 -3.27
N LEU A 60 -7.49 -15.03 -2.13
CA LEU A 60 -6.46 -15.71 -1.37
C LEU A 60 -7.07 -16.67 -0.33
N THR A 61 -7.69 -17.75 -0.78
CA THR A 61 -8.37 -18.72 0.11
C THR A 61 -7.41 -19.52 0.99
N ASN A 62 -6.18 -19.74 0.54
CA ASN A 62 -5.20 -20.61 1.20
C ASN A 62 -4.03 -19.85 1.84
N LYS A 63 -4.05 -18.51 1.84
CA LYS A 63 -2.95 -17.67 2.34
C LYS A 63 -3.49 -16.45 3.05
N VAL A 64 -2.87 -16.10 4.17
CA VAL A 64 -3.15 -14.83 4.85
C VAL A 64 -2.60 -13.69 3.99
N PRO A 65 -3.43 -12.71 3.57
CA PRO A 65 -2.94 -11.56 2.81
C PRO A 65 -1.99 -10.71 3.66
N VAL A 66 -0.94 -10.18 3.02
CA VAL A 66 0.00 -9.23 3.60
C VAL A 66 0.25 -8.11 2.60
N VAL A 67 0.51 -6.89 3.09
CA VAL A 67 0.86 -5.74 2.23
C VAL A 67 2.31 -5.85 1.77
N VAL A 68 3.22 -6.24 2.67
CA VAL A 68 4.65 -6.35 2.39
C VAL A 68 5.09 -7.78 2.70
N LYS A 69 5.57 -8.49 1.67
CA LYS A 69 6.09 -9.86 1.80
C LYS A 69 7.62 -9.89 1.94
N ASN A 70 8.31 -8.99 1.25
CA ASN A 70 9.76 -8.86 1.27
C ASN A 70 10.11 -7.37 1.32
N GLU A 71 10.95 -6.97 2.26
CA GLU A 71 11.33 -5.57 2.45
C GLU A 71 12.48 -5.10 1.55
N ASN A 72 13.16 -6.03 0.89
CA ASN A 72 14.36 -5.75 0.09
C ASN A 72 14.06 -5.76 -1.40
N TRP A 73 12.88 -6.22 -1.80
CA TRP A 73 12.53 -6.37 -3.21
C TRP A 73 11.01 -6.47 -3.40
N PHE A 74 10.54 -5.98 -4.54
CA PHE A 74 9.15 -6.12 -4.99
C PHE A 74 9.09 -6.37 -6.50
N ASP A 75 7.96 -6.92 -6.94
CA ASP A 75 7.66 -7.14 -8.35
C ASP A 75 6.25 -6.64 -8.69
N LEU A 76 6.18 -5.58 -9.50
CA LEU A 76 4.93 -5.06 -10.05
C LEU A 76 4.72 -5.50 -11.51
N PHE A 77 5.67 -6.18 -12.14
CA PHE A 77 5.64 -6.49 -13.57
C PHE A 77 5.12 -7.90 -13.85
N SER A 78 5.78 -8.95 -13.37
CA SER A 78 5.44 -10.34 -13.74
C SER A 78 4.00 -10.75 -13.42
N PRO A 79 3.39 -10.38 -12.26
CA PRO A 79 1.98 -10.72 -12.01
C PRO A 79 0.99 -9.83 -12.77
N ASN A 80 1.44 -8.72 -13.37
CA ASN A 80 0.59 -7.68 -13.95
C ASN A 80 0.81 -7.46 -15.45
N GLU A 81 1.30 -8.46 -16.19
CA GLU A 81 1.51 -8.36 -17.64
C GLU A 81 0.25 -7.90 -18.39
N HIS A 82 -0.92 -8.31 -17.91
CA HIS A 82 -2.22 -7.90 -18.46
C HIS A 82 -2.50 -6.38 -18.36
N LEU A 83 -1.83 -5.65 -17.45
CA LEU A 83 -1.95 -4.19 -17.32
C LEU A 83 -1.03 -3.44 -18.30
N MET A 84 -0.04 -4.13 -18.88
CA MET A 84 0.98 -3.50 -19.74
C MET A 84 0.45 -2.99 -21.07
N GLY A 85 -0.78 -3.34 -21.44
CA GLY A 85 -1.49 -2.73 -22.58
C GLY A 85 -1.86 -1.26 -22.33
N SER A 86 -1.99 -0.84 -21.07
CA SER A 86 -2.35 0.53 -20.69
C SER A 86 -1.10 1.40 -20.54
N GLU A 87 -1.00 2.48 -21.34
CA GLU A 87 0.10 3.44 -21.25
C GLU A 87 0.24 4.04 -19.85
N LEU A 88 -0.89 4.41 -19.23
CA LEU A 88 -0.93 4.95 -17.88
C LEU A 88 -0.32 3.97 -16.87
N MET A 89 -0.70 2.69 -16.92
CA MET A 89 -0.15 1.68 -16.01
C MET A 89 1.34 1.47 -16.24
N ARG A 90 1.80 1.47 -17.51
CA ARG A 90 3.23 1.38 -17.82
C ARG A 90 4.02 2.53 -17.21
N TRP A 91 3.51 3.76 -17.31
CA TRP A 91 4.15 4.93 -16.71
C TRP A 91 4.18 4.83 -15.19
N ILE A 92 3.06 4.52 -14.54
CA ILE A 92 3.01 4.36 -13.07
C ILE A 92 4.02 3.32 -12.58
N ILE A 93 4.02 2.13 -13.18
CA ILE A 93 4.94 1.06 -12.80
C ILE A 93 6.39 1.49 -13.05
N SER A 94 6.68 2.11 -14.20
CA SER A 94 8.04 2.56 -14.54
C SER A 94 8.56 3.63 -13.58
N GLU A 95 7.71 4.58 -13.19
CA GLU A 95 8.08 5.63 -12.22
C GLU A 95 8.40 5.04 -10.84
N ILE A 96 7.57 4.12 -10.33
CA ILE A 96 7.83 3.46 -9.04
C ILE A 96 9.17 2.71 -9.08
N TYR A 97 9.46 2.00 -10.18
CA TYR A 97 10.74 1.31 -10.36
C TYR A 97 11.92 2.28 -10.50
N ALA A 98 11.74 3.39 -11.22
CA ALA A 98 12.76 4.41 -11.37
C ALA A 98 13.13 5.02 -10.00
N VAL A 99 12.14 5.41 -9.20
CA VAL A 99 12.36 5.98 -7.86
C VAL A 99 13.05 4.96 -6.96
N TRP A 100 12.56 3.71 -6.92
CA TRP A 100 13.21 2.64 -6.15
C TRP A 100 14.66 2.45 -6.58
N LYS A 101 14.92 2.39 -7.89
CA LYS A 101 16.27 2.19 -8.42
C LYS A 101 17.15 3.39 -8.07
N LEU A 102 16.73 4.63 -8.31
CA LEU A 102 17.55 5.82 -8.05
C LEU A 102 17.93 5.94 -6.56
N HIS A 103 16.96 5.77 -5.65
CA HIS A 103 17.22 5.89 -4.21
C HIS A 103 18.06 4.75 -3.65
N ASN A 104 17.95 3.55 -4.20
CA ASN A 104 18.63 2.37 -3.66
C ASN A 104 19.91 2.01 -4.43
N THR A 105 20.17 2.57 -5.62
CA THR A 105 21.43 2.36 -6.36
C THR A 105 22.63 2.92 -5.60
N THR A 106 22.48 4.01 -4.85
CA THR A 106 23.57 4.57 -4.03
C THR A 106 23.88 3.69 -2.81
N ALA A 107 22.87 3.04 -2.22
CA ALA A 107 23.07 2.04 -1.16
C ALA A 107 23.86 0.83 -1.66
N LEU A 108 23.58 0.38 -2.89
CA LEU A 108 24.25 -0.75 -3.54
C LEU A 108 25.65 -0.43 -4.09
N SER A 109 25.98 0.85 -4.36
CA SER A 109 27.30 1.24 -4.89
C SER A 109 28.36 1.44 -3.80
N VAL A 110 27.95 1.66 -2.54
CA VAL A 110 28.86 1.71 -1.38
C VAL A 110 29.47 0.33 -1.08
N GLU A 111 28.78 -0.76 -1.44
CA GLU A 111 29.33 -2.12 -1.41
C GLU A 111 30.55 -2.30 -2.33
N ALA A 112 30.67 -1.53 -3.42
CA ALA A 112 31.77 -1.66 -4.38
C ALA A 112 33.07 -0.93 -3.97
N LYS A 113 33.05 -0.13 -2.90
CA LYS A 113 34.20 0.70 -2.47
C LYS A 113 34.70 0.44 -1.06
N THR A 114 34.07 -0.47 -0.31
CA THR A 114 34.46 -0.75 1.07
C THR A 114 35.11 -2.13 1.15
N ASN A 115 36.34 -2.16 1.66
CA ASN A 115 37.20 -3.35 1.71
C ASN A 115 36.54 -4.52 2.44
N ALA A 116 36.82 -5.75 1.97
CA ALA A 116 36.19 -7.02 2.31
C ALA A 116 36.28 -7.52 3.78
N ASN A 117 36.59 -6.67 4.77
CA ASN A 117 36.84 -7.11 6.15
C ASN A 117 35.89 -6.57 7.23
N GLU A 118 34.91 -5.74 6.88
CA GLU A 118 33.81 -5.43 7.79
C GLU A 118 32.51 -5.59 7.01
N VAL A 119 31.70 -6.58 7.37
CA VAL A 119 30.34 -6.73 6.83
C VAL A 119 29.58 -5.47 7.24
N PRO A 120 29.29 -4.52 6.32
CA PRO A 120 28.51 -3.36 6.68
C PRO A 120 27.08 -3.87 6.94
N PRO A 121 26.35 -3.35 7.95
CA PRO A 121 24.93 -3.62 8.05
C PRO A 121 24.29 -3.18 6.72
N VAL A 122 23.49 -4.07 6.13
CA VAL A 122 22.76 -3.84 4.87
C VAL A 122 22.30 -2.38 4.83
N PRO A 123 22.81 -1.57 3.90
CA PRO A 123 22.51 -0.14 3.92
C PRO A 123 21.00 0.03 3.83
N PRO A 124 20.40 0.86 4.70
CA PRO A 124 18.96 0.97 4.78
C PRO A 124 18.44 1.43 3.42
N VAL A 125 17.52 0.64 2.85
CA VAL A 125 16.73 1.02 1.69
C VAL A 125 16.15 2.41 1.97
N LEU A 126 16.57 3.41 1.20
CA LEU A 126 16.33 4.82 1.48
C LEU A 126 14.90 5.24 1.16
N TRP A 127 14.26 4.53 0.23
CA TRP A 127 12.89 4.76 -0.18
C TRP A 127 12.21 3.42 -0.45
N LYS A 128 11.03 3.21 0.16
CA LYS A 128 10.22 2.02 -0.04
C LYS A 128 8.82 2.39 -0.54
N PRO A 129 8.26 1.68 -1.54
CA PRO A 129 6.93 2.03 -2.07
C PRO A 129 5.85 1.90 -1.00
N TRP A 130 5.97 0.96 -0.07
CA TRP A 130 5.00 0.76 1.01
C TRP A 130 5.09 1.80 2.15
N GLU A 131 6.10 2.67 2.21
CA GLU A 131 6.11 3.83 3.13
C GLU A 131 5.07 4.90 2.76
N HIS A 132 4.40 4.70 1.62
CA HIS A 132 3.34 5.57 1.14
C HIS A 132 1.97 4.98 1.46
N ILE A 133 1.88 3.75 2.00
CA ILE A 133 0.63 3.05 2.26
C ILE A 133 0.39 3.02 3.78
N TYR A 134 -0.83 3.35 4.19
CA TYR A 134 -1.22 3.46 5.59
C TYR A 134 -2.46 2.61 5.84
N SER A 135 -2.32 1.71 6.80
CA SER A 135 -3.39 0.85 7.28
C SER A 135 -2.99 0.22 8.61
N LEU A 136 -3.84 0.40 9.64
CA LEU A 136 -3.59 -0.10 11.00
C LEU A 136 -2.22 0.34 11.55
N CYS A 137 -1.75 1.53 11.14
CA CYS A 137 -0.46 2.07 11.51
C CYS A 137 -0.59 3.57 11.85
N LYS A 138 0.49 4.12 12.40
CA LYS A 138 0.64 5.56 12.67
C LYS A 138 1.53 6.18 11.59
N ALA A 139 1.30 7.45 11.30
CA ALA A 139 2.17 8.26 10.44
C ALA A 139 3.47 8.61 11.18
N ILE A 140 4.37 7.63 11.24
CA ILE A 140 5.71 7.76 11.79
C ILE A 140 6.74 7.26 10.77
N LYS A 141 7.98 7.75 10.88
CA LYS A 141 9.08 7.30 10.04
C LYS A 141 9.33 5.81 10.27
N GLY A 142 9.44 5.04 9.18
CA GLY A 142 9.66 3.60 9.23
C GLY A 142 8.43 2.79 9.64
N HIS A 143 7.22 3.34 9.53
CA HIS A 143 6.00 2.56 9.71
C HIS A 143 5.91 1.42 8.68
N MET A 144 5.11 0.41 9.02
CA MET A 144 4.80 -0.72 8.14
C MET A 144 3.28 -0.85 8.01
N PRO A 145 2.71 -0.78 6.80
CA PRO A 145 1.29 -1.03 6.62
C PRO A 145 0.95 -2.49 6.92
N LEU A 146 -0.14 -2.71 7.67
CA LEU A 146 -0.65 -4.06 7.93
C LEU A 146 -1.89 -4.33 7.08
N TYR A 147 -2.10 -5.59 6.74
CA TYR A 147 -3.31 -5.98 6.03
C TYR A 147 -4.55 -5.67 6.87
N ASN A 148 -5.38 -4.76 6.36
CA ASN A 148 -6.66 -4.41 6.95
C ASN A 148 -7.78 -5.23 6.32
N SER A 149 -8.33 -6.17 7.09
CA SER A 149 -9.47 -7.01 6.66
C SER A 149 -10.76 -6.23 6.43
N TYR A 150 -10.90 -5.03 7.02
CA TYR A 150 -11.99 -4.10 6.71
C TYR A 150 -11.81 -3.39 5.37
N GLY A 151 -10.67 -3.53 4.71
CA GLY A 151 -10.47 -2.98 3.36
C GLY A 151 -10.24 -1.48 3.30
N LYS A 152 -9.97 -0.80 4.41
CA LYS A 152 -9.59 0.63 4.44
C LYS A 152 -8.07 0.78 4.40
N TYR A 153 -7.59 1.50 3.40
CA TYR A 153 -6.20 1.88 3.20
C TYR A 153 -6.16 3.35 2.80
N VAL A 154 -5.05 4.03 3.10
CA VAL A 154 -4.77 5.39 2.61
C VAL A 154 -3.39 5.38 1.95
N VAL A 155 -3.23 6.07 0.83
CA VAL A 155 -1.97 6.22 0.10
C VAL A 155 -1.56 7.68 0.04
N LYS A 156 -0.35 7.98 0.47
CA LYS A 156 0.29 9.30 0.36
C LYS A 156 0.85 9.48 -1.05
N LEU A 157 0.37 10.48 -1.76
CA LEU A 157 0.82 10.85 -3.10
C LEU A 157 1.42 12.26 -3.11
N PHE A 158 2.36 12.50 -4.03
CA PHE A 158 2.86 13.83 -4.33
C PHE A 158 2.27 14.29 -5.66
N TRP A 159 1.58 15.42 -5.65
CA TRP A 159 0.87 15.96 -6.81
C TRP A 159 1.18 17.43 -6.99
N MET A 160 1.78 17.81 -8.12
CA MET A 160 2.00 19.22 -8.49
C MET A 160 2.57 20.07 -7.33
N VAL A 161 3.60 19.57 -6.65
CA VAL A 161 4.28 20.21 -5.49
C VAL A 161 3.47 20.19 -4.17
N THR A 162 2.25 19.67 -4.18
CA THR A 162 1.41 19.42 -2.98
C THR A 162 1.40 17.94 -2.58
N VAL A 163 1.11 17.64 -1.31
CA VAL A 163 0.96 16.26 -0.82
C VAL A 163 -0.53 15.94 -0.73
N LEU A 164 -0.97 14.91 -1.42
CA LEU A 164 -2.34 14.40 -1.41
C LEU A 164 -2.40 13.05 -0.72
N TRP A 165 -3.57 12.69 -0.21
CA TRP A 165 -3.85 11.37 0.33
C TRP A 165 -5.09 10.83 -0.35
N ILE A 166 -5.03 9.58 -0.81
CA ILE A 166 -6.11 8.87 -1.50
C ILE A 166 -6.47 7.57 -0.79
#